data_AF-A0A9N8WAU1-F1
#
_entry.id   AF-A0A9N8WAU1-F1
#
_cell.length_a   1.000
_cell.length_b   1.000
_cell.length_c   1.000
_cell.angle_alpha   90.00
_cell.angle_beta   90.00
_cell.angle_gamma   90.00
#
_symmetry.space_group_name_H-M   'P 1'
#
loop_
_entity.id
_entity.type
_entity.pdbx_description
1 polymer ?
#
loop_
_entity_poly.entity_id
_entity_poly.type
_entity_poly.pdbx_seq_one_letter_code
_entity_poly.pdbx_strand_id
1 'polypeptide(L)'
;MTEEELHQLEEMEFNTGPLSVLQQSVKNNTQILINCRNNRKLLARVKAFDRHCNMVLENVKEMWTETPKAGKGKKAKPVNKDRFISKMFLRGDSVILVLRNTV
;
A
#
# COMPACT_ATOMS: atom_id res chain seq x y z
N MET A 1 3.09 15.99 27.80
CA MET A 1 4.17 15.09 27.38
C MET A 1 5.24 15.93 26.72
N THR A 2 6.51 15.67 27.03
CA THR A 2 7.64 16.29 26.33
C THR A 2 7.72 15.76 24.90
N GLU A 3 8.48 16.43 24.03
CA GLU A 3 8.69 16.01 22.65
C GLU A 3 9.37 14.63 22.57
N GLU A 4 10.31 14.36 23.47
CA GLU A 4 10.99 13.08 23.60
C GLU A 4 10.04 11.96 24.01
N GLU A 5 9.15 12.21 24.97
CA GLU A 5 8.13 11.25 25.40
C GLU A 5 7.15 10.92 24.26
N LEU A 6 6.77 11.92 23.45
CA LEU A 6 5.89 11.72 22.29
C LEU A 6 6.56 10.84 21.23
N HIS A 7 7.83 11.08 20.94
CA HIS A 7 8.59 10.26 19.99
C HIS A 7 8.72 8.80 20.46
N GLN A 8 9.03 8.59 21.73
CA GLN A 8 9.11 7.25 22.32
C GLN A 8 7.77 6.51 22.27
N LEU A 9 6.67 7.23 22.50
CA LEU A 9 5.32 6.67 22.40
C LEU A 9 5.01 6.23 20.96
N GLU A 10 5.32 7.07 19.98
CA GLU A 10 5.12 6.78 18.56
C GLU A 10 5.95 5.56 18.11
N GLU A 11 7.23 5.47 18.52
CA GLU A 11 8.06 4.30 18.25
C GLU A 11 7.50 3.02 18.90
N MET A 12 7.00 3.11 20.14
CA MET A 12 6.36 1.97 20.80
C MET A 12 5.10 1.53 20.05
N GLU A 13 4.25 2.47 19.62
CA GLU A 13 3.05 2.18 18.82
C GLU A 13 3.41 1.53 17.47
N PHE A 14 4.47 1.98 16.81
CA PHE A 14 4.94 1.34 15.57
C PHE A 14 5.48 -0.07 15.78
N ASN A 15 6.10 -0.36 16.93
CA ASN A 15 6.68 -1.69 17.18
C ASN A 15 5.67 -2.71 17.70
N THR A 16 4.68 -2.27 18.50
CA THR A 16 3.73 -3.16 19.19
C THR A 16 2.30 -3.09 18.64
N GLY A 17 1.95 -1.98 17.98
CA GLY A 17 0.60 -1.72 17.48
C GLY A 17 0.33 -2.32 16.09
N PRO A 18 -0.81 -1.95 15.48
CA PRO A 18 -1.22 -2.49 14.17
C PRO A 18 -0.26 -2.14 13.03
N LEU A 19 0.46 -1.01 13.13
CA LEU A 19 1.46 -0.60 12.14
C LEU A 19 2.77 -1.41 12.22
N SER A 20 2.93 -2.26 13.24
CA SER A 20 4.07 -3.20 13.34
C SER A 20 4.19 -4.12 12.13
N VAL A 21 3.08 -4.42 11.44
CA VAL A 21 3.07 -5.18 10.20
C VAL A 21 3.87 -4.46 9.10
N LEU A 22 3.74 -3.13 8.99
CA LEU A 22 4.51 -2.32 8.04
C LEU A 22 5.97 -2.22 8.49
N GLN A 23 6.22 -2.03 9.79
CA GLN A 23 7.57 -1.97 10.34
C GLN A 23 8.35 -3.25 10.08
N GLN A 24 7.73 -4.42 10.30
CA GLN A 24 8.31 -5.71 9.94
C GLN A 24 8.54 -5.83 8.43
N SER A 25 7.61 -5.30 7.61
CA SER A 25 7.73 -5.36 6.16
C SER A 25 8.91 -4.53 5.63
N VAL A 26 9.18 -3.36 6.23
CA VAL A 26 10.35 -2.54 5.92
C VAL A 26 11.63 -3.25 6.33
N LYS A 27 11.70 -3.75 7.58
CA LYS A 27 12.88 -4.45 8.12
C LYS A 27 13.25 -5.69 7.31
N ASN A 28 12.25 -6.50 6.96
CA ASN A 28 12.46 -7.75 6.22
C ASN A 28 12.46 -7.53 4.70
N ASN A 29 12.25 -6.29 4.24
CA ASN A 29 12.09 -5.94 2.83
C ASN A 29 11.06 -6.84 2.11
N THR A 30 9.99 -7.26 2.79
CA THR A 30 8.98 -8.18 2.24
C THR A 30 8.05 -7.47 1.27
N GLN A 31 7.45 -8.22 0.33
CA GLN A 31 6.38 -7.67 -0.50
C GLN A 31 5.09 -7.53 0.30
N ILE A 32 4.36 -6.47 -0.01
CA ILE A 32 3.03 -6.20 0.53
C ILE A 32 2.04 -5.98 -0.61
N LEU A 33 0.79 -6.35 -0.36
CA LEU A 33 -0.34 -6.05 -1.22
C LEU A 33 -1.19 -4.96 -0.55
N ILE A 34 -1.38 -3.84 -1.24
CA ILE A 34 -2.19 -2.72 -0.80
C ILE A 34 -3.44 -2.64 -1.67
N ASN A 35 -4.62 -2.60 -1.03
CA ASN A 35 -5.88 -2.31 -1.72
C ASN A 35 -6.23 -0.83 -1.55
N CYS A 36 -6.37 -0.11 -2.66
CA CYS A 36 -6.64 1.32 -2.68
C CYS A 36 -8.12 1.65 -2.89
N ARG A 37 -8.55 2.84 -2.45
CA ARG A 37 -9.93 3.33 -2.54
C ARG A 37 -10.46 3.46 -3.97
N ASN A 38 -9.59 3.65 -4.95
CA ASN A 38 -9.93 3.69 -6.37
C ASN A 38 -10.07 2.29 -7.01
N ASN A 39 -10.19 1.24 -6.19
CA ASN A 39 -10.30 -0.16 -6.61
C ASN A 39 -9.10 -0.66 -7.43
N ARG A 40 -7.92 -0.08 -7.18
CA ARG A 40 -6.63 -0.54 -7.70
C ARG A 40 -5.85 -1.24 -6.60
N LYS A 41 -5.06 -2.24 -6.99
CA LYS A 41 -4.22 -3.02 -6.09
C LYS A 41 -2.76 -2.73 -6.38
N LEU A 42 -1.96 -2.49 -5.36
CA LEU A 42 -0.52 -2.28 -5.48
C LEU A 42 0.20 -3.47 -4.85
N LEU A 43 1.04 -4.15 -5.62
CA LEU A 43 2.04 -5.06 -5.08
C LEU A 43 3.37 -4.33 -5.04
N ALA A 44 3.93 -4.12 -3.85
CA ALA A 44 5.10 -3.25 -3.67
C ALA A 44 5.96 -3.69 -2.49
N ARG A 45 7.15 -3.07 -2.34
CA ARG A 45 7.95 -3.12 -1.11
C ARG A 45 7.95 -1.74 -0.47
N VAL A 46 7.72 -1.67 0.83
CA VAL A 46 7.74 -0.41 1.60
C VAL A 46 9.18 -0.08 1.97
N LYS A 47 9.58 1.18 1.77
CA LYS A 47 10.85 1.71 2.24
C LYS A 47 10.72 2.60 3.47
N ALA A 48 9.63 3.36 3.55
CA ALA A 48 9.29 4.16 4.71
C ALA A 48 7.77 4.30 4.81
N PHE A 49 7.27 4.51 6.02
CA PHE A 49 5.87 4.86 6.29
C PHE A 49 5.80 5.85 7.45
N ASP A 50 4.62 6.43 7.68
CA ASP A 50 4.36 7.30 8.82
C ASP A 50 3.07 6.92 9.56
N ARG A 51 2.74 7.67 10.62
CA ARG A 51 1.52 7.50 11.42
C ARG A 51 0.21 7.68 10.64
N HIS A 52 0.24 8.36 9.50
CA HIS A 52 -0.92 8.56 8.64
C HIS A 52 -1.05 7.46 7.59
N CYS A 53 -0.20 6.42 7.65
CA CYS A 53 -0.13 5.36 6.66
C CYS A 53 0.29 5.88 5.26
N ASN A 54 0.92 7.06 5.18
CA ASN A 54 1.62 7.45 3.96
C ASN A 54 2.83 6.52 3.79
N MET A 55 3.16 6.16 2.55
CA MET A 55 4.22 5.20 2.27
C MET A 55 5.10 5.63 1.12
N VAL A 56 6.40 5.40 1.27
CA VAL A 56 7.36 5.39 0.18
C VAL A 56 7.51 3.94 -0.29
N LEU A 57 7.15 3.69 -1.54
CA LEU A 57 7.12 2.37 -2.14
C LEU A 57 8.15 2.24 -3.25
N GLU A 58 8.72 1.06 -3.39
CA GLU A 58 9.61 0.69 -4.49
C GLU A 58 9.11 -0.56 -5.21
N ASN A 59 9.49 -0.67 -6.49
CA ASN A 59 9.13 -1.78 -7.37
C ASN A 59 7.62 -2.05 -7.37
N VAL A 60 6.84 -0.99 -7.57
CA VAL A 60 5.39 -1.03 -7.47
C VAL A 60 4.81 -1.60 -8.75
N LYS A 61 4.02 -2.66 -8.61
CA LYS A 61 3.14 -3.18 -9.65
C LYS A 61 1.70 -2.80 -9.31
N GLU A 62 1.16 -1.83 -10.04
CA GLU A 62 -0.24 -1.44 -9.91
C GLU A 62 -1.09 -2.27 -10.86
N MET A 63 -2.20 -2.81 -10.35
CA MET A 63 -3.10 -3.72 -11.05
C MET A 63 -4.53 -3.23 -10.93
N TRP A 64 -5.26 -3.20 -12.04
CA TRP A 64 -6.68 -2.86 -12.07
C TRP A 64 -7.39 -3.60 -13.20
N THR A 65 -8.71 -3.65 -13.11
CA THR A 65 -9.55 -4.26 -14.14
C THR A 65 -10.34 -3.16 -14.84
N GLU A 66 -10.21 -3.08 -16.16
CA GLU A 66 -11.06 -2.23 -17.00
C GLU A 66 -12.18 -3.06 -17.60
N THR A 67 -13.39 -2.52 -17.60
CA THR A 67 -14.52 -3.11 -18.34
C THR A 67 -14.80 -2.23 -19.55
N PRO A 68 -14.27 -2.57 -20.74
CA PRO A 68 -14.52 -1.78 -21.93
C PRO A 68 -16.01 -1.80 -22.27
N LYS A 69 -16.50 -0.68 -22.84
CA LYS A 69 -17.83 -0.65 -23.44
C LYS A 69 -17.72 -1.31 -24.82
N ALA A 70 -18.44 -2.41 -25.03
CA ALA A 70 -18.60 -2.93 -26.38
C ALA A 70 -19.54 -2.00 -27.16
N GLY A 71 -19.41 -1.96 -28.49
CA GLY A 71 -20.41 -1.31 -29.35
C GLY A 71 -21.82 -1.83 -29.04
N LYS A 72 -22.83 -0.94 -29.13
CA LYS A 72 -24.24 -1.20 -28.78
C LYS A 72 -24.54 -1.45 -27.29
N GLY A 73 -23.83 -0.76 -26.38
CA GLY A 73 -24.23 -0.65 -24.96
C GLY A 73 -24.06 -1.91 -24.11
N LYS A 74 -23.51 -3.00 -24.66
CA LYS A 74 -23.18 -4.21 -23.90
C LYS A 74 -21.80 -4.06 -23.23
N LYS A 75 -21.68 -4.50 -21.97
CA LYS A 75 -20.38 -4.56 -21.28
C LYS A 75 -19.54 -5.67 -21.92
N ALA A 76 -18.30 -5.34 -22.30
CA ALA A 76 -17.35 -6.34 -22.78
C ALA A 76 -16.76 -7.14 -21.61
N LYS A 77 -15.99 -8.20 -21.92
CA LYS A 77 -15.27 -8.98 -20.91
C LYS A 77 -14.30 -8.07 -20.14
N PRO A 78 -14.21 -8.18 -18.80
CA PRO A 78 -13.24 -7.44 -18.02
C PRO A 78 -11.81 -7.78 -18.44
N VAL A 79 -10.96 -6.77 -18.59
CA VAL A 79 -9.56 -6.89 -18.98
C VAL A 79 -8.70 -6.43 -17.82
N ASN A 80 -7.79 -7.28 -17.36
CA ASN A 80 -6.80 -6.93 -16.36
C ASN A 80 -5.67 -6.14 -17.01
N LYS A 81 -5.34 -4.99 -16.42
CA LYS A 81 -4.19 -4.17 -16.78
C LYS A 81 -3.27 -4.06 -15.59
N ASP A 82 -2.00 -3.93 -15.89
CA ASP A 82 -0.97 -3.60 -14.92
C ASP A 82 -0.04 -2.50 -15.46
N ARG A 83 0.63 -1.83 -14.54
CA ARG A 83 1.76 -0.95 -14.85
C ARG A 83 2.82 -1.06 -13.77
N PHE A 84 4.07 -0.83 -14.16
CA PHE A 84 5.20 -0.83 -13.26
C PHE A 84 5.65 0.60 -12.97
N ILE A 85 5.95 0.89 -11.69
CA ILE A 85 6.46 2.16 -11.22
C ILE A 85 7.65 1.88 -10.30
N SER A 86 8.83 2.38 -10.65
CA SER A 86 10.07 2.08 -9.92
C SER A 86 10.07 2.61 -8.49
N LYS A 87 9.59 3.85 -8.29
CA LYS A 87 9.46 4.52 -6.99
C LYS A 87 8.16 5.30 -6.95
N MET A 88 7.43 5.22 -5.85
CA MET A 88 6.12 5.88 -5.71
C MET A 88 5.94 6.37 -4.28
N PHE A 89 5.43 7.59 -4.13
CA PHE A 89 4.85 8.05 -2.87
C PHE A 89 3.34 7.78 -2.90
N LEU A 90 2.83 7.09 -1.88
CA LEU A 90 1.42 6.80 -1.69
C LEU A 90 0.92 7.54 -0.45
N ARG A 91 -0.19 8.26 -0.61
CA ARG A 91 -0.87 8.92 0.51
C ARG A 91 -1.79 7.93 1.23
N GLY A 92 -1.80 7.97 2.56
CA GLY A 92 -2.47 6.98 3.41
C GLY A 92 -4.00 7.04 3.39
N ASP A 93 -4.59 8.18 3.01
CA ASP A 93 -6.03 8.35 2.81
C ASP A 93 -6.60 7.45 1.68
N SER A 94 -5.74 7.04 0.76
CA SER A 94 -6.08 6.16 -0.36
C SER A 94 -6.02 4.68 0.01
N VAL A 95 -5.42 4.32 1.16
CA VAL A 95 -5.23 2.94 1.60
C VAL A 95 -6.48 2.43 2.33
N ILE A 96 -6.95 1.24 1.96
CA ILE A 96 -8.05 0.55 2.67
C ILE A 96 -7.52 -0.62 3.47
N LEU A 97 -6.71 -1.47 2.82
CA LEU A 97 -6.22 -2.71 3.41
C LEU A 97 -4.76 -2.91 3.00
N VAL A 98 -3.95 -3.35 3.95
CA VAL A 98 -2.58 -3.79 3.70
C VAL A 98 -2.45 -5.24 4.14
N LEU A 99 -1.93 -6.07 3.25
CA LEU A 99 -1.61 -7.46 3.51
C LEU A 99 -0.10 -7.67 3.35
N ARG A 100 0.54 -8.18 4.39
CA ARG A 100 1.95 -8.61 4.33
C ARG A 100 2.05 -10.01 3.73
N ASN A 101 2.93 -10.20 2.77
CA ASN A 101 3.29 -11.55 2.32
C ASN A 101 4.20 -12.20 3.37
N THR A 102 3.81 -13.36 3.90
CA THR A 102 4.54 -14.08 4.96
C THR A 102 5.52 -15.11 4.43
N VAL A 103 5.62 -15.24 3.10
CA VAL A 103 6.51 -16.19 2.40
C VAL A 103 7.85 -15.54 2.10
#